data_AF-A0A0M8YJA8-F1
#
_entry.id   AF-A0A0M8YJA8-F1
#
_cell.length_a   1.000
_cell.length_b   1.000
_cell.length_c   1.000
_cell.angle_alpha   90.00
_cell.angle_beta   90.00
_cell.angle_gamma   90.00
#
_symmetry.space_group_name_H-M   'P 1'
#
loop_
_entity.id
_entity.type
_entity.pdbx_description
1 polymer ?
#
loop_
_entity_poly.entity_id
_entity_poly.type
_entity_poly.pdbx_seq_one_letter_code
_entity_poly.pdbx_strand_id
1 'polypeptide(L)'
;MRDRLELAVPGAVVGAVGGLIAGALSAFVGHPAGWAAATALAMAVPLGLLGGGFGLLVGGGRFRLGVFAPAALYWLVGFPLARLVAETSTGFLLGGGFTPPDDVLGFLAYQGIVSFGWAIGFLWLHERIAPHWLDKVRARNALAQQWYERYVTHARVLRESSARARRRRAARETTARTK
;
A
#
# COMPACT_ATOMS: atom_id res chain seq x y z
N MET A 1 20.76 -9.66 4.65
CA MET A 1 19.39 -10.02 4.23
C MET A 1 18.33 -9.48 5.19
N ARG A 2 18.49 -9.69 6.51
CA ARG A 2 17.60 -9.17 7.56
C ARG A 2 17.23 -7.69 7.39
N ASP A 3 18.22 -6.83 7.13
CA ASP A 3 18.00 -5.38 6.98
C ASP A 3 17.05 -5.03 5.82
N ARG A 4 17.06 -5.81 4.73
CA ARG A 4 16.13 -5.62 3.61
C ARG A 4 14.73 -6.10 3.98
N LEU A 5 14.62 -7.22 4.67
CA LEU A 5 13.32 -7.75 5.11
C LEU A 5 12.60 -6.76 6.04
N GLU A 6 13.32 -6.06 6.91
CA GLU A 6 12.73 -5.02 7.76
C GLU A 6 12.11 -3.86 6.94
N LEU A 7 12.61 -3.57 5.74
CA LEU A 7 12.03 -2.54 4.84
C LEU A 7 10.75 -3.04 4.15
N ALA A 8 10.60 -4.35 3.99
CA ALA A 8 9.41 -4.95 3.39
C ALA A 8 8.22 -4.96 4.35
N VAL A 9 8.46 -4.95 5.67
CA VAL A 9 7.41 -5.13 6.69
C VAL A 9 6.24 -4.16 6.55
N PRO A 10 6.42 -2.82 6.42
CA PRO A 10 5.29 -1.92 6.34
C PRO A 10 4.36 -2.23 5.17
N GLY A 11 4.92 -2.45 3.99
CA GLY A 11 4.14 -2.78 2.80
C GLY A 11 3.50 -4.17 2.88
N ALA A 12 4.21 -5.15 3.44
CA ALA A 12 3.68 -6.49 3.62
C ALA A 12 2.48 -6.50 4.59
N VAL A 13 2.56 -5.75 5.69
CA VAL A 13 1.45 -5.60 6.64
C VAL A 13 0.24 -4.95 5.98
N VAL A 14 0.42 -3.87 5.22
CA VAL A 14 -0.69 -3.21 4.51
C VAL A 14 -1.36 -4.16 3.53
N GLY A 15 -0.57 -4.90 2.74
CA GLY A 15 -1.09 -5.88 1.80
C GLY A 15 -1.86 -7.02 2.49
N ALA A 16 -1.30 -7.58 3.56
CA ALA A 16 -1.94 -8.63 4.33
C ALA A 16 -3.27 -8.16 4.95
N VAL A 17 -3.31 -6.95 5.53
CA VAL A 17 -4.53 -6.34 6.07
C VAL A 17 -5.60 -6.19 4.98
N GLY A 18 -5.23 -5.80 3.76
CA GLY A 18 -6.18 -5.74 2.64
C GLY A 18 -6.81 -7.09 2.32
N GLY A 19 -6.03 -8.18 2.37
CA GLY A 19 -6.56 -9.53 2.19
C GLY A 19 -7.50 -9.95 3.31
N LEU A 20 -7.17 -9.62 4.56
CA LEU A 20 -8.07 -9.88 5.70
C LEU A 20 -9.39 -9.11 5.56
N ILE A 21 -9.35 -7.86 5.09
CA ILE A 21 -10.56 -7.07 4.81
C ILE A 21 -11.40 -7.77 3.74
N ALA A 22 -10.79 -8.31 2.68
CA ALA A 22 -11.53 -9.04 1.65
C ALA A 22 -12.27 -10.27 2.23
N GLY A 23 -11.62 -11.05 3.10
CA GLY A 23 -12.27 -12.16 3.80
C GLY A 23 -13.39 -11.70 4.74
N ALA A 24 -13.19 -10.60 5.47
CA ALA A 24 -14.22 -10.02 6.33
C ALA A 24 -15.45 -9.57 5.51
N LEU A 25 -15.24 -8.96 4.35
CA LEU A 25 -16.31 -8.59 3.42
C LEU A 25 -17.03 -9.82 2.86
N SER A 26 -16.29 -10.89 2.54
CA SER A 26 -16.90 -12.16 2.12
C SER A 26 -17.83 -12.73 3.19
N ALA A 27 -17.38 -12.77 4.45
CA ALA A 27 -18.22 -13.18 5.57
C ALA A 27 -19.45 -12.27 5.76
N PHE A 28 -19.26 -10.96 5.60
CA PHE A 28 -20.35 -9.97 5.74
C PHE A 28 -21.47 -10.17 4.71
N VAL A 29 -21.14 -10.63 3.50
CA VAL A 29 -22.12 -10.93 2.43
C VAL A 29 -22.77 -12.32 2.63
N GLY A 30 -22.45 -13.03 3.72
CA GLY A 30 -23.10 -14.28 4.11
C GLY A 30 -22.41 -15.55 3.60
N HIS A 31 -21.17 -15.45 3.10
CA HIS A 31 -20.42 -16.66 2.74
C HIS A 31 -20.07 -17.51 3.98
N PRO A 32 -19.97 -18.84 3.82
CA PRO A 32 -19.49 -19.72 4.88
C PRO A 32 -18.11 -19.30 5.41
N ALA A 33 -17.85 -19.56 6.70
CA ALA A 33 -16.58 -19.19 7.34
C ALA A 33 -15.34 -19.74 6.62
N GLY A 34 -15.42 -20.97 6.07
CA GLY A 34 -14.35 -21.55 5.27
C GLY A 34 -14.07 -20.77 3.98
N TRP A 35 -15.12 -20.26 3.32
CA TRP A 35 -15.02 -19.42 2.14
C TRP A 35 -14.36 -18.08 2.47
N ALA A 36 -14.83 -17.42 3.53
CA ALA A 36 -14.26 -16.16 4.00
C ALA A 36 -12.78 -16.30 4.39
N ALA A 37 -12.41 -17.39 5.08
CA ALA A 37 -11.03 -17.68 5.45
C ALA A 37 -10.15 -17.99 4.22
N ALA A 38 -10.66 -18.76 3.26
CA ALA A 38 -9.97 -19.04 2.01
C ALA A 38 -9.72 -17.73 1.22
N THR A 39 -10.74 -16.88 1.07
CA THR A 39 -10.60 -15.56 0.45
C THR A 39 -9.56 -14.70 1.18
N ALA A 40 -9.59 -14.68 2.51
CA ALA A 40 -8.63 -13.92 3.31
C ALA A 40 -7.19 -14.35 3.02
N LEU A 41 -6.90 -15.64 3.05
CA LEU A 41 -5.56 -16.19 2.83
C LEU A 41 -5.11 -16.01 1.38
N ALA A 42 -5.99 -16.34 0.43
CA ALA A 42 -5.71 -16.26 -0.99
C ALA A 42 -5.41 -14.82 -1.45
N MET A 43 -5.89 -13.82 -0.70
CA MET A 43 -5.57 -12.41 -0.93
C MET A 43 -4.41 -11.89 -0.07
N ALA A 44 -4.37 -12.22 1.22
CA ALA A 44 -3.39 -11.66 2.15
C ALA A 44 -1.96 -12.05 1.77
N VAL A 45 -1.76 -13.29 1.29
CA VAL A 45 -0.44 -13.78 0.87
C VAL A 45 0.10 -13.00 -0.33
N PRO A 46 -0.56 -13.00 -1.52
CA PRO A 46 -0.01 -12.29 -2.67
C PRO A 46 0.06 -10.78 -2.45
N LEU A 47 -0.95 -10.16 -1.82
CA LEU A 47 -0.92 -8.73 -1.52
C LEU A 47 0.18 -8.39 -0.51
N GLY A 48 0.41 -9.22 0.50
CA GLY A 48 1.50 -9.05 1.46
C GLY A 48 2.88 -9.19 0.80
N LEU A 49 3.06 -10.16 -0.08
CA LEU A 49 4.33 -10.32 -0.82
C LEU A 49 4.60 -9.12 -1.74
N LEU A 50 3.61 -8.69 -2.51
CA LEU A 50 3.72 -7.53 -3.39
C LEU A 50 3.90 -6.24 -2.58
N GLY A 51 3.14 -6.06 -1.50
CA GLY A 51 3.32 -4.93 -0.59
C GLY A 51 4.74 -4.89 -0.01
N GLY A 52 5.29 -6.05 0.38
CA GLY A 52 6.68 -6.15 0.80
C GLY A 52 7.67 -5.76 -0.30
N GLY A 53 7.44 -6.23 -1.53
CA GLY A 53 8.19 -5.84 -2.71
C GLY A 53 8.17 -4.33 -2.97
N PHE A 54 6.99 -3.70 -2.82
CA PHE A 54 6.86 -2.24 -2.89
C PHE A 54 7.70 -1.54 -1.81
N GLY A 55 7.66 -2.02 -0.57
CA GLY A 55 8.48 -1.50 0.53
C GLY A 55 9.98 -1.56 0.23
N LEU A 56 10.45 -2.66 -0.38
CA LEU A 56 11.83 -2.80 -0.85
C LEU A 56 12.19 -1.80 -1.95
N LEU A 57 11.30 -1.56 -2.92
CA LEU A 57 11.52 -0.61 -4.01
C LEU A 57 11.60 0.84 -3.51
N VAL A 58 10.77 1.20 -2.53
CA VAL A 58 10.82 2.51 -1.88
C VAL A 58 12.08 2.65 -1.02
N GLY A 59 12.35 1.67 -0.16
CA GLY A 59 13.53 1.65 0.71
C GLY A 59 14.84 1.73 -0.09
N GLY A 60 14.92 1.01 -1.21
CA GLY A 60 16.04 1.07 -2.16
C GLY A 60 16.12 2.36 -3.00
N GLY A 61 15.18 3.30 -2.85
CA GLY A 61 15.19 4.58 -3.55
C GLY A 61 14.75 4.52 -5.01
N ARG A 62 14.19 3.40 -5.47
CA ARG A 62 13.63 3.28 -6.83
C ARG A 62 12.33 4.05 -6.97
N PHE A 63 11.53 4.08 -5.90
CA PHE A 63 10.29 4.87 -5.83
C PHE A 63 10.46 6.08 -4.91
N ARG A 64 10.00 7.24 -5.38
CA ARG A 64 10.01 8.49 -4.61
C ARG A 64 8.79 8.54 -3.69
N LEU A 65 9.01 8.97 -2.45
CA LEU A 65 7.95 9.23 -1.47
C LEU A 65 7.04 10.38 -1.95
N GLY A 66 5.74 10.28 -1.69
CA GLY A 66 4.76 11.32 -2.05
C GLY A 66 4.39 11.39 -3.53
N VAL A 67 4.86 10.46 -4.38
CA VAL A 67 4.49 10.39 -5.80
C VAL A 67 3.60 9.19 -6.04
N PHE A 68 2.37 9.42 -6.52
CA PHE A 68 1.40 8.36 -6.79
C PHE A 68 1.76 7.50 -8.01
N ALA A 69 2.31 8.10 -9.07
CA ALA A 69 2.51 7.43 -10.35
C ALA A 69 3.29 6.09 -10.28
N PRO A 70 4.43 5.98 -9.55
CA PRO A 70 5.11 4.70 -9.39
C PRO A 70 4.26 3.65 -8.67
N ALA A 71 3.48 4.06 -7.66
CA ALA A 71 2.58 3.15 -6.94
C ALA A 71 1.43 2.70 -7.83
N ALA A 72 0.85 3.60 -8.62
CA ALA A 72 -0.20 3.29 -9.58
C ALA A 72 0.28 2.26 -10.62
N LEU A 73 1.46 2.47 -11.23
CA LEU A 73 2.03 1.54 -12.21
C LEU A 73 2.38 0.19 -11.59
N TYR A 74 2.92 0.18 -10.37
CA TYR A 74 3.22 -1.06 -9.65
C TYR A 74 1.95 -1.87 -9.40
N TRP A 75 0.90 -1.22 -8.90
CA TRP A 75 -0.35 -1.88 -8.54
C TRP A 75 -1.26 -2.18 -9.74
N LEU A 76 -1.09 -1.47 -10.87
CA LEU A 76 -1.77 -1.78 -12.13
C LEU A 76 -1.51 -3.22 -12.58
N VAL A 77 -0.35 -3.77 -12.24
CA VAL A 77 0.00 -5.18 -12.50
C VAL A 77 -0.16 -6.02 -11.24
N GLY A 78 0.34 -5.55 -10.10
CA GLY A 78 0.34 -6.32 -8.86
C GLY A 78 -1.05 -6.70 -8.37
N PHE A 79 -2.02 -5.76 -8.41
CA PHE A 79 -3.35 -6.00 -7.87
C PHE A 79 -4.17 -6.99 -8.74
N PRO A 80 -4.23 -6.84 -10.07
CA PRO A 80 -4.88 -7.84 -10.93
C PRO A 80 -4.27 -9.23 -10.80
N LEU A 81 -2.94 -9.34 -10.70
CA LEU A 81 -2.28 -10.63 -10.49
C LEU A 81 -2.65 -11.25 -9.15
N ALA A 82 -2.66 -10.47 -8.06
CA ALA A 82 -3.11 -10.95 -6.77
C ALA A 82 -4.56 -11.42 -6.84
N ARG A 83 -5.44 -10.64 -7.47
CA ARG A 83 -6.86 -10.99 -7.69
C ARG A 83 -7.02 -12.27 -8.49
N LEU A 84 -6.23 -12.45 -9.55
CA LEU A 84 -6.25 -13.66 -10.36
C LEU A 84 -5.82 -14.88 -9.53
N VAL A 85 -4.77 -14.75 -8.72
CA VAL A 85 -4.34 -15.82 -7.81
C VAL A 85 -5.45 -16.18 -6.84
N ALA A 86 -6.10 -15.20 -6.21
CA ALA A 86 -7.17 -15.51 -5.27
C ALA A 86 -8.39 -16.15 -5.93
N GLU A 87 -8.84 -15.62 -7.05
CA GLU A 87 -9.97 -16.16 -7.81
C GLU A 87 -9.71 -17.63 -8.19
N THR A 88 -8.51 -17.88 -8.72
CA THR A 88 -8.11 -19.21 -9.19
C THR A 88 -7.92 -20.21 -8.05
N SER A 89 -7.38 -19.76 -6.91
CA SER A 89 -7.01 -20.65 -5.79
C SER A 89 -8.09 -20.84 -4.72
N THR A 90 -9.12 -19.99 -4.65
CA THR A 90 -10.16 -20.10 -3.60
C THR A 90 -10.89 -21.44 -3.67
N GLY A 91 -11.27 -21.92 -4.87
CA GLY A 91 -11.88 -23.23 -5.05
C GLY A 91 -10.97 -24.39 -4.62
N PHE A 92 -9.67 -24.28 -4.94
CA PHE A 92 -8.65 -25.25 -4.53
C PHE A 92 -8.50 -25.31 -2.99
N LEU A 93 -8.46 -24.16 -2.32
CA LEU A 93 -8.36 -24.09 -0.85
C LEU A 93 -9.56 -24.72 -0.12
N LEU A 94 -10.69 -24.86 -0.81
CA LEU A 94 -11.91 -25.48 -0.29
C LEU A 94 -12.02 -26.97 -0.65
N GLY A 95 -10.95 -27.57 -1.20
CA GLY A 95 -10.91 -28.99 -1.58
C GLY A 95 -11.37 -29.28 -3.01
N GLY A 96 -11.62 -28.25 -3.81
CA GLY A 96 -11.89 -28.37 -5.24
C GLY A 96 -10.64 -28.29 -6.11
N GLY A 97 -10.82 -27.92 -7.37
CA GLY A 97 -9.74 -27.63 -8.32
C GLY A 97 -9.42 -26.14 -8.44
N PHE A 98 -8.41 -25.81 -9.23
CA PHE A 98 -8.18 -24.43 -9.67
C PHE A 98 -9.26 -24.00 -10.66
N THR A 99 -9.90 -22.88 -10.39
CA THR A 99 -11.02 -22.36 -11.18
C THR A 99 -10.70 -20.93 -11.62
N PRO A 100 -9.92 -20.74 -12.70
CA PRO A 100 -9.65 -19.41 -13.22
C PRO A 100 -10.95 -18.76 -13.74
N PRO A 101 -11.00 -17.42 -13.87
CA PRO A 101 -12.13 -16.73 -14.48
C PRO A 101 -12.37 -17.21 -15.93
N ASP A 102 -13.63 -17.30 -16.33
CA ASP A 102 -14.02 -17.68 -17.71
C ASP A 102 -13.44 -16.72 -18.77
N ASP A 103 -13.42 -15.42 -18.47
CA ASP A 103 -12.74 -14.39 -19.27
C ASP A 103 -11.61 -13.74 -18.47
N VAL A 104 -10.42 -14.32 -18.58
CA VAL A 104 -9.21 -13.82 -17.89
C VAL A 104 -8.84 -12.41 -18.34
N LEU A 105 -9.00 -12.07 -19.62
CA LEU A 105 -8.62 -10.76 -20.12
C LEU A 105 -9.58 -9.68 -19.63
N GLY A 106 -10.89 -9.93 -19.70
CA GLY A 106 -11.90 -9.03 -19.14
C GLY A 106 -11.74 -8.86 -17.63
N PHE A 107 -11.44 -9.95 -16.91
CA PHE A 107 -11.11 -9.90 -15.49
C PHE A 107 -9.91 -8.99 -15.21
N LEU A 108 -8.80 -9.20 -15.90
CA LEU A 108 -7.59 -8.39 -15.69
C LEU A 108 -7.80 -6.92 -16.05
N ALA A 109 -8.55 -6.63 -17.12
CA ALA A 109 -8.90 -5.26 -17.50
C ALA A 109 -9.72 -4.56 -16.41
N TYR A 110 -10.76 -5.23 -15.90
CA TYR A 110 -11.57 -4.71 -14.81
C TYR A 110 -10.75 -4.49 -13.53
N GLN A 111 -9.95 -5.49 -13.12
CA GLN A 111 -9.09 -5.36 -11.95
C GLN A 111 -8.03 -4.26 -12.14
N GLY A 112 -7.59 -4.02 -13.38
CA GLY A 112 -6.70 -2.90 -13.70
C GLY A 112 -7.31 -1.55 -13.35
N ILE A 113 -8.60 -1.35 -13.64
CA ILE A 113 -9.33 -0.13 -13.25
C ILE A 113 -9.47 -0.05 -11.72
N VAL A 114 -9.84 -1.15 -11.07
CA VAL A 114 -9.99 -1.21 -9.60
C VAL A 114 -8.65 -0.99 -8.88
N SER A 115 -7.53 -1.37 -9.50
CA SER A 115 -6.20 -1.27 -8.93
C SER A 115 -5.82 0.14 -8.50
N PHE A 116 -6.34 1.18 -9.15
CA PHE A 116 -6.07 2.56 -8.79
C PHE A 116 -6.64 2.91 -7.41
N GLY A 117 -7.85 2.44 -7.10
CA GLY A 117 -8.46 2.61 -5.78
C GLY A 117 -7.65 1.92 -4.70
N TRP A 118 -7.21 0.68 -4.98
CA TRP A 118 -6.29 -0.05 -4.10
C TRP A 118 -4.96 0.69 -3.93
N ALA A 119 -4.34 1.18 -5.01
CA ALA A 119 -3.05 1.87 -4.98
C ALA A 119 -3.09 3.12 -4.09
N ILE A 120 -4.18 3.90 -4.16
CA ILE A 120 -4.37 5.09 -3.32
C ILE A 120 -4.46 4.68 -1.84
N GLY A 121 -5.33 3.72 -1.51
CA GLY A 121 -5.52 3.24 -0.14
C GLY A 121 -4.25 2.60 0.44
N PHE A 122 -3.57 1.78 -0.36
CA PHE A 122 -2.30 1.16 -0.01
C PHE A 122 -1.23 2.22 0.28
N LEU A 123 -1.05 3.19 -0.63
CA LEU A 123 -0.03 4.23 -0.48
C LEU A 123 -0.28 5.05 0.79
N TRP A 124 -1.53 5.43 1.03
CA TRP A 124 -1.93 6.17 2.23
C TRP A 124 -1.60 5.40 3.52
N LEU A 125 -2.01 4.13 3.60
CA LEU A 125 -1.78 3.33 4.81
C LEU A 125 -0.29 3.02 5.00
N HIS A 126 0.41 2.74 3.91
CA HIS A 126 1.86 2.53 3.90
C HIS A 126 2.60 3.77 4.41
N GLU A 127 2.26 4.97 3.94
CA GLU A 127 2.87 6.22 4.43
C GLU A 127 2.53 6.52 5.90
N ARG A 128 1.43 5.98 6.43
CA ARG A 128 1.09 6.09 7.85
C ARG A 128 1.88 5.10 8.72
N ILE A 129 2.07 3.87 8.24
CA ILE A 129 2.72 2.79 9.00
C ILE A 129 4.24 2.88 8.91
N ALA A 130 4.80 3.15 7.73
CA ALA A 130 6.24 3.09 7.47
C ALA A 130 7.07 3.98 8.41
N PRO A 131 6.74 5.26 8.67
CA PRO A 131 7.56 6.11 9.56
C PRO A 131 7.67 5.55 10.99
N HIS A 132 6.57 5.04 11.55
CA HIS A 132 6.53 4.47 12.89
C HIS A 132 7.34 3.18 12.99
N TRP A 133 7.31 2.36 11.94
CA TRP A 133 8.12 1.15 11.87
C TRP A 133 9.61 1.49 11.71
N LEU A 134 9.94 2.41 10.81
CA LEU A 134 11.33 2.82 10.56
C LEU A 134 11.98 3.42 11.80
N ASP A 135 11.26 4.21 12.60
CA ASP A 135 11.77 4.74 13.86
C ASP A 135 12.17 3.64 14.85
N LYS A 136 11.44 2.52 14.88
CA LYS A 136 11.73 1.36 15.74
C LYS A 136 12.94 0.54 15.28
N VAL A 137 13.27 0.57 13.99
CA VAL A 137 14.31 -0.31 13.42
C VAL A 137 15.58 0.44 12.99
N ARG A 138 15.53 1.77 12.83
CA ARG A 138 16.66 2.59 12.35
C ARG A 138 17.94 2.43 13.16
N ALA A 139 17.84 2.18 14.47
CA ALA A 139 19.02 2.08 15.35
C ALA A 139 19.92 0.88 15.02
N ARG A 140 19.38 -0.15 14.34
CA ARG A 140 20.09 -1.38 13.97
C ARG A 140 20.15 -1.61 12.46
N ASN A 141 19.63 -0.68 11.65
CA ASN A 141 19.48 -0.84 10.22
C ASN A 141 19.74 0.49 9.50
N ALA A 142 20.92 0.59 8.89
CA ALA A 142 21.36 1.80 8.18
C ALA A 142 20.45 2.15 6.99
N LEU A 143 19.87 1.16 6.29
CA LEU A 143 18.93 1.41 5.20
C LEU A 143 17.63 2.03 5.72
N ALA A 144 17.14 1.53 6.86
CA ALA A 144 15.97 2.10 7.51
C ALA A 144 16.23 3.53 8.02
N GLN A 145 17.44 3.81 8.52
CA GLN A 145 17.86 5.16 8.89
C GLN A 145 17.82 6.11 7.67
N GLN A 146 18.46 5.74 6.56
CA GLN A 146 18.45 6.55 5.33
C GLN A 146 17.04 6.78 4.79
N TRP A 147 16.15 5.79 4.91
CA TRP A 147 14.76 5.94 4.51
C TRP A 147 13.99 6.87 5.47
N TYR A 148 14.20 6.72 6.78
CA TYR A 148 13.60 7.59 7.79
C TYR A 148 14.01 9.06 7.60
N GLU A 149 15.29 9.32 7.33
CA GLU A 149 15.80 10.67 7.06
C GLU A 149 15.16 11.31 5.83
N ARG A 150 14.90 10.52 4.78
CA ARG A 150 14.13 10.97 3.60
C ARG A 150 12.70 11.38 3.96
N TYR A 151 12.03 10.61 4.83
CA TYR A 151 10.70 10.97 5.35
C TYR A 151 10.73 12.27 6.17
N VAL A 152 11.69 12.41 7.10
CA VAL A 152 11.81 13.61 7.93
C VAL A 152 12.11 14.85 7.09
N THR A 153 13.03 14.75 6.14
CA THR A 153 13.36 15.83 5.22
C THR A 153 12.14 16.26 4.41
N HIS A 154 11.38 15.30 3.87
CA HIS A 154 10.17 15.61 3.12
C HIS A 154 9.10 16.28 3.99
N ALA A 155 8.91 15.82 5.23
CA ALA A 155 7.97 16.41 6.18
C ALA A 155 8.39 17.81 6.67
N ARG A 156 9.70 18.12 6.71
CA ARG A 156 10.21 19.47 7.00
C ARG A 156 9.87 20.42 5.85
N VAL A 157 10.15 20.04 4.61
CA VAL A 157 9.85 20.85 3.41
C VAL A 157 8.35 21.18 3.30
N LEU A 158 7.47 20.20 3.55
CA LEU A 158 6.01 20.40 3.55
C LEU A 158 5.52 21.34 4.65
N ARG A 159 6.12 21.26 5.85
CA ARG A 159 5.78 22.16 6.96
C ARG A 159 6.25 23.58 6.68
N GLU A 160 7.45 23.74 6.12
CA GLU A 160 7.98 25.04 5.76
C GLU A 160 7.18 25.72 4.66
N SER A 161 6.79 24.99 3.60
CA SER A 161 5.96 25.56 2.53
C SER A 161 4.60 26.01 3.03
N SER A 162 3.97 25.21 3.91
CA SER A 162 2.71 25.54 4.56
C SER A 162 2.84 26.76 5.49
N ALA A 163 3.91 26.85 6.27
CA ALA A 163 4.19 28.00 7.14
C ALA A 163 4.41 29.28 6.33
N ARG A 164 5.14 29.20 5.20
CA ARG A 164 5.32 30.33 4.27
C ARG A 164 3.99 30.78 3.67
N ALA A 165 3.12 29.84 3.27
CA ALA A 165 1.80 30.16 2.75
C ALA A 165 0.92 30.87 3.79
N ARG A 166 0.92 30.40 5.05
CA ARG A 166 0.20 31.04 6.17
C ARG A 166 0.71 32.45 6.45
N ARG A 167 2.02 32.66 6.51
CA ARG A 167 2.64 33.99 6.71
C ARG A 167 2.25 34.97 5.59
N ARG A 168 2.22 34.50 4.33
CA ARG A 168 1.77 35.33 3.19
C ARG A 168 0.30 35.73 3.29
N ARG A 169 -0.58 34.85 3.79
CA ARG A 169 -2.00 35.17 4.00
C ARG A 169 -2.18 36.21 5.12
N ALA A 170 -1.53 36.02 6.26
CA ALA A 170 -1.58 36.96 7.38
C ALA A 170 -1.03 38.36 7.00
N ALA A 171 0.05 38.41 6.21
CA ALA A 171 0.59 39.67 5.71
C ALA A 171 -0.40 40.41 4.79
N ARG A 172 -1.10 39.70 3.90
CA ARG A 172 -2.14 40.28 3.04
C ARG A 172 -3.34 40.81 3.83
N GLU A 173 -3.80 40.09 4.84
CA GLU A 173 -4.88 40.52 5.73
C GLU A 173 -4.50 41.77 6.54
N THR A 174 -3.23 41.85 6.97
CA THR A 174 -2.72 43.02 7.69
C THR A 174 -2.68 44.24 6.76
N THR A 175 -2.14 44.09 5.55
CA THR A 175 -2.11 45.19 4.55
C THR A 175 -3.51 45.63 4.11
N ALA A 176 -4.50 44.74 4.09
CA ALA A 176 -5.88 45.07 3.75
C ALA A 176 -6.63 45.82 4.87
N ARG A 177 -6.19 45.69 6.14
CA ARG A 177 -6.77 46.42 7.29
C ARG A 177 -6.23 47.83 7.49
N THR A 178 -5.07 48.14 6.91
CA THR A 178 -4.41 49.46 7.04
C THR A 178 -4.76 50.42 5.90
N LYS A 179 -5.54 49.98 4.90
CA LYS A 179 -6.16 50.82 3.87
C LYS A 179 -7.60 51.11 4.25
#